data_AF-A0A1G6CNM5-F1
#
_entry.id   AF-A0A1G6CNM5-F1
#
_cell.length_a   1.000
_cell.length_b   1.000
_cell.length_c   1.000
_cell.angle_alpha   90.00
_cell.angle_beta   90.00
_cell.angle_gamma   90.00
#
_symmetry.space_group_name_H-M   'P 1'
#
loop_
_entity.id
_entity.type
_entity.pdbx_description
1 polymer ?
#
loop_
_entity_poly.entity_id
_entity_poly.type
_entity_poly.pdbx_seq_one_letter_code
_entity_poly.pdbx_strand_id
1 'polypeptide(L)'
;MRRLFHGTWLAAGMAVFAVQAGAEEQHCRFYPKAGLIASAYDIVGAEACKAACVETEGCAAWSYTPHNFRPETGPGWCRLMAAVDEEVDDDRDYCGRL
;
A
#
# COMPACT_ATOMS: atom_id res chain seq x y z
N MET A 1 -23.08 -45.19 40.11
CA MET A 1 -23.49 -44.42 38.92
C MET A 1 -22.28 -43.66 38.39
N ARG A 2 -22.13 -43.61 37.07
CA ARG A 2 -20.96 -43.11 36.33
C ARG A 2 -20.81 -41.58 36.45
N ARG A 3 -19.59 -41.13 36.77
CA ARG A 3 -18.76 -40.17 36.00
C ARG A 3 -19.50 -39.06 35.21
N LEU A 4 -19.21 -37.79 35.49
CA LEU A 4 -18.29 -36.94 34.71
C LEU A 4 -18.41 -35.45 35.07
N PHE A 5 -17.33 -34.93 35.65
CA PHE A 5 -16.99 -33.51 35.69
C PHE A 5 -17.02 -32.94 34.27
N HIS A 6 -17.88 -31.95 34.01
CA HIS A 6 -17.89 -31.19 32.77
C HIS A 6 -17.66 -29.73 33.10
N GLY A 7 -16.69 -29.14 32.41
CA GLY A 7 -16.47 -27.70 32.42
C GLY A 7 -15.01 -27.29 32.56
N THR A 8 -14.10 -27.94 31.85
CA THR A 8 -12.76 -27.40 31.59
C THR A 8 -12.92 -26.06 30.86
N TRP A 9 -12.62 -24.96 31.55
CA TRP A 9 -12.52 -23.64 30.93
C TRP A 9 -11.33 -23.66 29.97
N LEU A 10 -11.61 -23.73 28.67
CA LEU A 10 -10.62 -23.50 27.62
C LEU A 10 -10.31 -22.01 27.58
N ALA A 11 -9.25 -21.60 28.26
CA ALA A 11 -8.58 -20.34 27.98
C ALA A 11 -7.86 -20.49 26.62
N ALA A 12 -8.54 -20.13 25.54
CA ALA A 12 -7.90 -19.97 24.23
C ALA A 12 -7.11 -18.66 24.26
N GLY A 13 -5.79 -18.81 24.37
CA GLY A 13 -4.82 -17.72 24.36
C GLY A 13 -4.92 -16.87 23.09
N MET A 14 -4.90 -15.56 23.33
CA MET A 14 -4.54 -14.45 22.46
C MET A 14 -4.07 -14.83 21.05
N ALA A 15 -4.92 -14.57 20.05
CA ALA A 15 -4.49 -14.44 18.68
C ALA A 15 -3.55 -13.23 18.57
N VAL A 16 -2.26 -13.49 18.37
CA VAL A 16 -1.29 -12.49 17.98
C VAL A 16 -1.61 -12.16 16.51
N PHE A 17 -2.39 -11.11 16.28
CA PHE A 17 -2.43 -10.49 14.96
C PHE A 17 -1.07 -9.83 14.75
N ALA A 18 -0.13 -10.58 14.18
CA ALA A 18 1.00 -9.98 13.51
C ALA A 18 0.40 -9.16 12.36
N VAL A 19 0.31 -7.84 12.55
CA VAL A 19 0.01 -6.92 11.45
C VAL A 19 1.13 -7.16 10.44
N GLN A 20 0.79 -7.79 9.33
CA GLN A 20 1.75 -7.98 8.25
C GLN A 20 2.01 -6.59 7.69
N ALA A 21 3.13 -5.98 8.06
CA ALA A 21 3.68 -4.82 7.37
C ALA A 21 4.17 -5.28 5.99
N GLY A 22 3.21 -5.56 5.11
CA GLY A 22 3.44 -5.77 3.70
C GLY A 22 2.60 -4.73 2.98
N ALA A 23 3.23 -3.59 2.64
CA ALA A 23 2.77 -2.60 1.68
C ALA A 23 1.28 -2.70 1.32
N GLU A 24 0.39 -2.24 2.21
CA GLU A 24 -1.00 -2.04 1.83
C GLU A 24 -1.00 -0.97 0.74
N GLU A 25 -1.41 -1.38 -0.45
CA GLU A 25 -1.92 -0.46 -1.46
C GLU A 25 -3.08 0.29 -0.80
N GLN A 26 -2.83 1.54 -0.42
CA GLN A 26 -3.83 2.39 0.21
C GLN A 26 -4.44 3.29 -0.86
N HIS A 27 -5.74 3.52 -0.76
CA HIS A 27 -6.46 4.46 -1.61
C HIS A 27 -6.15 5.89 -1.14
N CYS A 28 -5.06 6.43 -1.66
CA CYS A 28 -4.48 7.69 -1.23
C CYS A 28 -3.68 8.33 -2.36
N ARG A 29 -3.42 9.63 -2.22
CA ARG A 29 -2.49 10.39 -3.05
C ARG A 29 -1.41 11.01 -2.17
N PHE A 30 -0.15 10.77 -2.55
CA PHE A 30 1.00 11.46 -2.00
C PHE A 30 1.40 12.65 -2.86
N TYR A 31 1.67 13.78 -2.20
CA TYR A 31 2.27 14.95 -2.83
C TYR A 31 3.72 15.13 -2.35
N PRO A 32 4.68 15.22 -3.27
CA PRO A 32 6.05 15.58 -2.92
C PRO A 32 6.24 17.09 -2.98
N LYS A 33 6.85 17.68 -1.95
CA LYS A 33 7.28 19.10 -1.98
C LYS A 33 8.68 19.30 -2.58
N ALA A 34 9.62 18.47 -2.14
CA ALA A 34 10.99 18.41 -2.69
C ALA A 34 11.46 16.97 -2.95
N GLY A 35 10.64 15.97 -2.63
CA GLY A 35 11.00 14.56 -2.64
C GLY A 35 10.72 13.83 -3.96
N LEU A 36 10.29 14.50 -5.04
CA LEU A 36 10.01 13.81 -6.31
C LEU A 36 11.34 13.36 -6.95
N ILE A 37 11.49 12.06 -7.16
CA ILE A 37 12.63 11.48 -7.87
C ILE A 37 12.33 11.42 -9.37
N ALA A 38 11.19 10.84 -9.72
CA ALA A 38 10.76 10.65 -11.09
C ALA A 38 9.25 10.59 -11.21
N SER A 39 8.74 10.90 -12.41
CA SER A 39 7.35 10.70 -12.78
C SER A 39 7.24 10.11 -14.17
N ALA A 40 6.35 9.15 -14.36
CA ALA A 40 6.13 8.45 -15.62
C ALA A 40 4.63 8.36 -15.93
N TYR A 41 4.27 8.32 -17.21
CA TYR A 41 2.88 8.17 -17.68
C TYR A 41 2.66 6.88 -18.48
N ASP A 42 3.73 6.19 -18.84
CA ASP A 42 3.75 4.93 -19.58
C ASP A 42 3.71 3.68 -18.68
N ILE A 43 3.96 3.85 -17.37
CA ILE A 43 3.78 2.79 -16.37
C ILE A 43 2.29 2.60 -16.10
N VAL A 44 1.78 1.39 -16.40
CA VAL A 44 0.38 1.03 -16.25
C VAL A 44 0.19 0.22 -14.96
N GLY A 45 -0.60 0.76 -14.04
CA GLY A 45 -1.03 0.10 -12.81
C GLY A 45 -0.20 0.43 -11.58
N ALA A 46 -0.86 0.34 -10.42
CA ALA A 46 -0.29 0.62 -9.11
C ALA A 46 0.88 -0.31 -8.79
N GLU A 47 0.71 -1.62 -9.03
CA GLU A 47 1.77 -2.62 -8.80
C GLU A 47 3.02 -2.37 -9.67
N ALA A 48 2.84 -1.95 -10.93
CA ALA A 48 3.99 -1.60 -11.78
C ALA A 48 4.69 -0.32 -11.29
N CYS A 49 3.93 0.67 -10.80
CA CYS A 49 4.49 1.88 -10.21
C CYS A 49 5.26 1.60 -8.89
N LYS A 50 4.71 0.72 -8.05
CA LYS A 50 5.38 0.23 -6.84
C LYS A 50 6.67 -0.51 -7.17
N ALA A 51 6.64 -1.42 -8.15
CA ALA A 51 7.84 -2.14 -8.60
C ALA A 51 8.93 -1.18 -9.09
N ALA A 52 8.54 -0.15 -9.87
CA ALA A 52 9.48 0.88 -10.29
C ALA A 52 10.10 1.65 -9.11
N CYS A 53 9.34 1.89 -8.03
CA CYS A 53 9.90 2.46 -6.81
C CYS A 53 10.92 1.52 -6.14
N VAL A 54 10.61 0.23 -6.02
CA VAL A 54 11.52 -0.76 -5.43
C VAL A 54 12.85 -0.85 -6.19
N GLU A 55 12.82 -0.69 -7.52
CA GLU A 55 14.01 -0.70 -8.37
C GLU A 55 14.77 0.64 -8.40
N THR A 56 14.15 1.71 -7.91
CA THR A 56 14.73 3.06 -7.95
C THR A 56 15.45 3.38 -6.65
N GLU A 57 16.77 3.56 -6.74
CA GLU A 57 17.58 3.97 -5.60
C GLU A 57 17.05 5.27 -4.98
N GLY A 58 16.90 5.27 -3.65
CA GLY A 58 16.40 6.42 -2.91
C GLY A 58 14.88 6.60 -2.93
N CYS A 59 14.12 5.77 -3.65
CA CYS A 59 12.66 5.79 -3.57
C CYS A 59 12.18 5.18 -2.25
N ALA A 60 11.40 5.95 -1.50
CA ALA A 60 10.81 5.56 -0.21
C ALA A 60 9.27 5.56 -0.25
N ALA A 61 8.67 6.15 -1.28
CA ALA A 61 7.23 6.22 -1.46
C ALA A 61 6.84 6.33 -2.94
N TRP A 62 5.64 5.85 -3.27
CA TRP A 62 5.09 5.89 -4.61
C TRP A 62 3.62 6.30 -4.60
N SER A 63 3.15 6.86 -5.71
CA SER A 63 1.73 7.10 -5.97
C SER A 63 1.41 6.85 -7.44
N TYR A 64 0.25 6.26 -7.72
CA TYR A 64 -0.29 6.05 -9.05
C TYR A 64 -1.69 6.66 -9.18
N THR A 65 -1.84 7.61 -10.11
CA THR A 65 -3.12 8.21 -10.47
C THR A 65 -3.56 7.66 -11.84
N PRO A 66 -4.52 6.73 -11.92
CA PRO A 66 -5.01 6.19 -13.18
C PRO A 66 -5.60 7.27 -14.09
N HIS A 67 -5.28 7.25 -15.37
CA HIS A 67 -6.00 8.09 -16.33
C HIS A 67 -7.41 7.53 -16.59
N ASN A 68 -8.41 8.41 -16.62
CA ASN A 68 -9.82 8.07 -16.86
C ASN A 68 -10.33 6.90 -16.00
N PHE A 69 -9.78 6.73 -14.80
CA PHE A 69 -10.16 5.67 -13.87
C PHE A 69 -9.99 4.24 -14.47
N ARG A 70 -8.96 4.03 -15.30
CA ARG A 70 -8.60 2.72 -15.87
C ARG A 70 -7.29 2.19 -15.29
N PRO A 71 -7.25 1.74 -14.03
CA PRO A 71 -6.01 1.39 -13.33
C PRO A 71 -5.23 0.25 -13.98
N GLU A 72 -5.92 -0.70 -14.61
CA GLU A 72 -5.31 -1.93 -15.15
C GLU A 72 -4.92 -1.86 -16.63
N THR A 73 -5.52 -0.92 -17.39
CA THR A 73 -5.47 -0.96 -18.87
C THR A 73 -5.14 0.37 -19.51
N GLY A 74 -5.27 1.48 -18.78
CA GLY A 74 -4.92 2.82 -19.26
C GLY A 74 -3.63 3.31 -18.61
N PRO A 75 -2.91 4.23 -19.26
CA PRO A 75 -1.78 4.92 -18.62
C PRO A 75 -2.23 5.64 -17.35
N GLY A 76 -1.28 6.00 -16.48
CA GLY A 76 -1.55 6.79 -15.30
C GLY A 76 -0.28 7.49 -14.82
N TRP A 77 -0.45 8.52 -13.98
CA TRP A 77 0.69 9.21 -13.40
C TRP A 77 1.29 8.38 -12.28
N CYS A 78 2.40 7.71 -12.57
CA CYS A 78 3.27 7.12 -11.58
C CYS A 78 4.26 8.16 -11.05
N ARG A 79 4.36 8.33 -9.73
CA ARG A 79 5.32 9.23 -9.08
C ARG A 79 6.15 8.43 -8.09
N LEU A 80 7.47 8.57 -8.19
CA LEU A 80 8.46 7.94 -7.33
C LEU A 80 9.07 9.02 -6.45
N MET A 81 9.09 8.81 -5.13
CA MET A 81 9.41 9.84 -4.16
C MET A 81 10.41 9.36 -3.12
N ALA A 82 11.39 10.21 -2.80
CA ALA A 82 12.30 10.04 -1.67
C ALA A 82 11.64 10.43 -0.33
N ALA A 83 10.63 11.31 -0.37
CA ALA A 83 9.87 11.74 0.80
C ALA A 83 8.47 12.24 0.41
N VAL A 84 7.51 12.01 1.30
CA VAL A 84 6.12 12.48 1.21
C VAL A 84 5.98 13.75 2.06
N ASP A 85 5.43 14.83 1.48
CA ASP A 85 5.10 16.06 2.23
C ASP A 85 3.66 16.03 2.74
N GLU A 86 2.74 15.52 1.91
CA GLU A 86 1.33 15.42 2.22
C GLU A 86 0.77 14.08 1.72
N GLU A 87 -0.12 13.50 2.53
CA GLU A 87 -0.93 12.34 2.22
C GLU A 87 -2.40 12.73 2.33
N VAL A 88 -3.16 12.41 1.29
CA VAL A 88 -4.59 12.69 1.19
C VAL A 88 -5.31 11.40 0.83
N ASP A 89 -6.39 11.07 1.54
CA ASP A 89 -7.28 9.97 1.17
C ASP A 89 -7.91 10.24 -0.22
N ASP A 90 -7.77 9.31 -1.16
CA ASP A 90 -8.36 9.42 -2.50
C ASP A 90 -8.69 8.00 -3.03
N ASP A 91 -9.98 7.70 -3.14
CA ASP A 91 -10.51 6.40 -3.59
C ASP A 91 -10.13 6.02 -5.03
N ARG A 92 -9.54 6.94 -5.79
CA ARG A 92 -9.21 6.75 -7.21
C ARG A 92 -7.71 6.64 -7.44
N ASP A 93 -6.92 7.01 -6.45
CA ASP A 93 -5.47 6.90 -6.48
C ASP A 93 -5.02 5.70 -5.65
N TYR A 94 -3.77 5.34 -5.87
CA TYR A 94 -3.10 4.25 -5.18
C TYR A 94 -1.78 4.79 -4.68
N CYS A 95 -1.44 4.55 -3.42
CA CYS A 95 -0.16 4.97 -2.89
C CYS A 95 0.40 3.99 -1.86
N GLY A 96 1.69 4.11 -1.59
CA GLY A 96 2.36 3.25 -0.62
C GLY A 96 3.77 3.72 -0.28
N ARG A 97 4.23 3.34 0.91
CA ARG A 97 5.61 3.52 1.38
C ARG A 97 6.37 2.20 1.30
N LEU A 98 7.69 2.28 1.08
CA LEU A 98 8.61 1.14 1.08
C LEU A 98 9.33 0.98 2.43
#